data_AF-A0A7L3SAH8-F1
#
_entry.id   AF-A0A7L3SAH8-F1
#
_cell.length_a   1.000
_cell.length_b   1.000
_cell.length_c   1.000
_cell.angle_alpha   90.00
_cell.angle_beta   90.00
_cell.angle_gamma   90.00
#
_symmetry.space_group_name_H-M   'P 1'
#
loop_
_entity.id
_entity.type
_entity.pdbx_description
1 polymer ?
#
loop_
_entity_poly.entity_id
_entity_poly.type
_entity_poly.pdbx_seq_one_letter_code
_entity_poly.pdbx_strand_id
1 'polypeptide(L)'
;MSHKAWMKTVPTENCDVLMTFPDTTDDHTLLWLLNHIRLGIPELIVQVRHHKHTRVYAFFVTATYESLLRGADEIGLRKPVKAEFGGGMRSFSCEEDYIYENIENELYFFTSQERQNIIRYWLENLRAKQGESLHNIHFLEGQPISESGTARHGTATPCPAPSAQPVPKPRHGGLGVLAPPFTPTWTPADEICDYFGVKIAMYFAWLGFYTSAMVYPAVFGSILYTFTESDQ
;
A
#
# COMPACT_ATOMS: atom_id res chain seq x y z
N MET A 1 -34.32 5.78 18.88
CA MET A 1 -32.95 6.20 19.25
C MET A 1 -31.97 5.30 18.49
N SER A 2 -31.05 5.91 17.74
CA SER A 2 -30.35 5.30 16.60
C SER A 2 -29.16 4.42 16.98
N HIS A 3 -29.14 3.20 16.43
CA HIS A 3 -28.21 2.09 16.66
C HIS A 3 -26.87 2.27 15.90
N LYS A 4 -26.19 3.41 16.08
CA LYS A 4 -24.97 3.78 15.32
C LYS A 4 -23.72 4.07 16.17
N ALA A 5 -23.68 3.64 17.44
CA ALA A 5 -22.50 3.82 18.29
C ALA A 5 -21.39 2.77 18.07
N TRP A 6 -21.64 1.70 17.29
CA TRP A 6 -20.72 0.56 17.11
C TRP A 6 -19.65 0.77 16.01
N MET A 7 -19.82 1.75 15.12
CA MET A 7 -18.82 2.10 14.09
C MET A 7 -17.73 3.06 14.61
N LYS A 8 -17.45 3.04 15.91
CA LYS A 8 -16.20 3.62 16.41
C LYS A 8 -15.12 2.57 16.24
N THR A 9 -14.66 2.38 15.00
CA THR A 9 -13.27 1.96 14.77
C THR A 9 -12.45 2.92 15.59
N VAL A 10 -11.87 2.46 16.71
CA VAL A 10 -10.87 3.24 17.42
C VAL A 10 -9.86 3.63 16.35
N PRO A 11 -9.72 4.93 16.01
CA PRO A 11 -8.80 5.30 14.97
C PRO A 11 -7.44 4.78 15.43
N THR A 12 -6.90 3.84 14.67
CA THR A 12 -5.50 3.49 14.80
C THR A 12 -4.76 4.65 14.18
N GLU A 13 -4.70 5.74 14.94
CA GLU A 13 -3.83 6.87 14.66
C GLU A 13 -2.45 6.24 14.52
N ASN A 14 -1.97 6.15 13.27
CA ASN A 14 -0.64 5.70 12.88
C ASN A 14 -0.42 4.17 12.80
N CYS A 15 -1.30 3.42 12.11
CA CYS A 15 -0.98 2.06 11.65
C CYS A 15 -0.84 2.01 10.13
N ASP A 16 0.29 1.49 9.65
CA ASP A 16 0.56 1.32 8.23
C ASP A 16 0.28 -0.13 7.78
N VAL A 17 0.71 -1.13 8.58
CA VAL A 17 0.54 -2.56 8.28
C VAL A 17 -0.06 -3.30 9.47
N LEU A 18 -1.04 -4.18 9.19
CA LEU A 18 -1.66 -5.04 10.19
C LEU A 18 -1.30 -6.50 9.92
N MET A 19 -0.68 -7.15 10.90
CA MET A 19 -0.50 -8.61 10.90
C MET A 19 -1.52 -9.22 11.84
N THR A 20 -2.29 -10.19 11.34
CA THR A 20 -3.25 -10.94 12.16
C THR A 20 -2.81 -12.39 12.28
N PHE A 21 -2.95 -12.96 13.46
CA PHE A 21 -2.55 -14.33 13.75
C PHE A 21 -3.80 -15.18 14.06
N PRO A 22 -3.87 -16.42 13.57
CA PRO A 22 -4.93 -17.35 13.97
C PRO A 22 -5.02 -17.50 15.49
N ASP A 23 -6.20 -17.84 15.98
CA ASP A 23 -6.43 -18.17 17.41
C ASP A 23 -5.70 -19.44 17.85
N THR A 24 -5.20 -20.24 16.90
CA THR A 24 -4.38 -21.44 17.14
C THR A 24 -2.90 -21.14 17.34
N THR A 25 -2.45 -19.90 17.14
CA THR A 25 -1.04 -19.53 17.32
C THR A 25 -0.70 -19.43 18.81
N ASP A 26 0.39 -20.08 19.20
CA ASP A 26 0.87 -20.10 20.57
C ASP A 26 1.53 -18.76 20.97
N ASP A 27 1.38 -18.39 22.25
CA ASP A 27 1.94 -17.15 22.80
C ASP A 27 3.47 -17.11 22.66
N HIS A 28 4.15 -18.26 22.69
CA HIS A 28 5.61 -18.34 22.52
C HIS A 28 6.04 -17.92 21.10
N THR A 29 5.35 -18.39 20.06
CA THR A 29 5.58 -17.94 18.67
C THR A 29 5.35 -16.45 18.50
N LEU A 30 4.28 -15.91 19.10
CA LEU A 30 3.99 -14.48 19.01
C LEU A 30 5.07 -13.63 19.68
N LEU A 31 5.50 -14.02 20.89
CA LEU A 31 6.57 -13.33 21.61
C LEU A 31 7.92 -13.47 20.91
N TRP A 32 8.21 -14.65 20.35
CA TRP A 32 9.41 -14.86 19.55
C TRP A 32 9.44 -13.93 18.34
N LEU A 33 8.37 -13.88 17.56
CA LEU A 33 8.26 -13.01 16.38
C LEU A 33 8.34 -11.53 16.76
N LEU A 34 7.67 -11.13 17.85
CA LEU A 34 7.72 -9.75 18.34
C LEU A 34 9.15 -9.34 18.73
N ASN A 35 9.86 -10.20 19.47
CA ASN A 35 11.23 -9.96 19.85
C ASN A 35 12.14 -9.90 18.61
N HIS A 36 11.89 -10.77 17.65
CA HIS A 36 12.69 -10.83 16.43
C HIS A 36 12.54 -9.59 15.55
N ILE A 37 11.31 -9.09 15.39
CA ILE A 37 11.09 -7.83 14.67
C ILE A 37 11.77 -6.67 15.40
N ARG A 38 11.64 -6.57 16.73
CA ARG A 38 12.24 -5.48 17.52
C ARG A 38 13.77 -5.49 17.50
N LEU A 39 14.40 -6.66 17.47
CA LEU A 39 15.86 -6.80 17.45
C LEU A 39 16.45 -6.84 16.03
N GLY A 40 15.64 -7.17 15.03
CA GLY A 40 16.06 -7.25 13.64
C GLY A 40 15.88 -5.94 12.89
N ILE A 41 14.83 -5.17 13.21
CA ILE A 41 14.47 -3.93 12.54
C ILE A 41 14.08 -2.91 13.61
N PRO A 42 15.05 -2.21 14.25
CA PRO A 42 14.77 -1.20 15.26
C PRO A 42 13.96 0.00 14.72
N GLU A 43 13.90 0.17 13.41
CA GLU A 43 13.10 1.18 12.68
C GLU A 43 11.59 1.00 12.85
N LEU A 44 11.15 -0.21 13.13
CA LEU A 44 9.75 -0.57 13.20
C LEU A 44 9.21 -0.49 14.63
N ILE A 45 8.08 0.20 14.76
CA ILE A 45 7.29 0.26 15.98
C ILE A 45 6.17 -0.76 15.87
N VAL A 46 6.17 -1.75 16.78
CA VAL A 46 5.15 -2.81 16.83
C VAL A 46 4.32 -2.68 18.09
N GLN A 47 3.01 -2.47 17.92
CA GLN A 47 2.00 -2.49 18.98
C GLN A 47 1.18 -3.78 18.89
N VAL A 48 1.12 -4.55 19.97
CA VAL A 48 0.32 -5.77 20.05
C VAL A 48 -1.07 -5.43 20.60
N ARG A 49 -2.13 -5.89 19.92
CA ARG A 49 -3.50 -5.81 20.43
C ARG A 49 -4.17 -7.17 20.38
N HIS A 50 -4.87 -7.50 21.47
CA HIS A 50 -5.70 -8.70 21.55
C HIS A 50 -7.17 -8.33 21.34
N HIS A 51 -7.81 -8.93 20.34
CA HIS A 51 -9.22 -8.70 20.06
C HIS A 51 -10.09 -9.68 20.86
N LYS A 52 -10.75 -9.16 21.91
CA LYS A 52 -11.55 -9.97 22.85
C LYS A 52 -12.66 -10.82 22.18
N HIS A 53 -13.24 -10.35 21.08
CA HIS A 53 -14.34 -11.04 20.40
C HIS A 53 -13.90 -12.10 19.41
N THR A 54 -12.77 -11.90 18.72
CA THR A 54 -12.25 -12.84 17.73
C THR A 54 -11.17 -13.77 18.30
N ARG A 55 -10.70 -13.52 19.53
CA ARG A 55 -9.55 -14.21 20.17
C ARG A 55 -8.29 -14.22 19.31
N VAL A 56 -8.16 -13.21 18.45
CA VAL A 56 -7.05 -13.04 17.52
C VAL A 56 -6.09 -12.01 18.08
N TYR A 57 -4.81 -12.36 18.07
CA TYR A 57 -3.73 -11.40 18.27
C TYR A 57 -3.43 -10.68 16.96
N ALA A 58 -3.19 -9.38 17.06
CA ALA A 58 -2.81 -8.57 15.91
C ALA A 58 -1.64 -7.65 16.26
N PHE A 59 -0.66 -7.58 15.35
CA PHE A 59 0.46 -6.65 15.42
C PHE A 59 0.16 -5.47 14.50
N PHE A 60 0.10 -4.29 15.10
CA PHE A 60 0.01 -3.01 14.41
C PHE A 60 1.43 -2.51 14.22
N VAL A 61 1.86 -2.46 12.97
CA VAL A 61 3.23 -2.10 12.59
C VAL A 61 3.20 -0.70 11.95
N THR A 62 4.13 0.14 12.38
CA THR A 62 4.31 1.52 11.92
C THR A 62 5.77 1.92 12.05
N ALA A 63 6.15 3.08 11.50
CA ALA A 63 7.51 3.61 11.58
C ALA A 63 7.50 5.14 11.75
N THR A 64 8.56 5.68 12.33
CA THR A 64 8.77 7.14 12.40
C THR A 64 9.09 7.72 11.03
N TYR A 65 8.85 9.01 10.84
CA TYR A 65 9.16 9.69 9.57
C TYR A 65 10.64 9.55 9.19
N GLU A 66 11.55 9.77 10.14
CA GLU A 66 13.00 9.59 9.95
C GLU A 66 13.37 8.16 9.53
N SER A 67 12.75 7.16 10.15
CA SER A 67 12.97 5.76 9.76
C SER A 67 12.48 5.50 8.33
N LEU A 68 11.33 6.06 7.96
CA LEU A 68 10.78 5.95 6.61
C LEU A 68 11.65 6.64 5.56
N LEU A 69 12.28 7.78 5.88
CA LEU A 69 13.26 8.43 4.99
C LEU A 69 14.45 7.51 4.70
N ARG A 70 15.02 6.90 5.74
CA ARG A 70 16.10 5.91 5.56
C ARG A 70 15.63 4.72 4.73
N GLY A 71 14.44 4.20 5.02
CA GLY A 71 13.86 3.11 4.24
C GLY A 71 13.60 3.49 2.78
N ALA A 72 13.22 4.74 2.50
CA ALA A 72 13.02 5.25 1.16
C ALA A 72 14.33 5.34 0.36
N ASP A 73 15.44 5.69 1.02
CA ASP A 73 16.79 5.69 0.43
C ASP A 73 17.25 4.25 0.14
N GLU A 74 17.08 3.33 1.12
CA GLU A 74 17.41 1.91 0.97
C GLU A 74 16.70 1.23 -0.22
N ILE A 75 15.43 1.56 -0.45
CA ILE A 75 14.67 1.02 -1.59
C ILE A 75 14.87 1.82 -2.89
N GLY A 76 15.55 2.96 -2.84
CA GLY A 76 15.71 3.88 -3.97
C GLY A 76 14.39 4.46 -4.49
N LEU A 77 13.49 4.85 -3.58
CA LEU A 77 12.16 5.37 -3.90
C LEU A 77 12.27 6.62 -4.76
N ARG A 78 11.48 6.74 -5.84
CA ARG A 78 11.53 7.94 -6.69
C ARG A 78 10.63 9.04 -6.15
N LYS A 79 11.17 10.25 -6.02
CA LYS A 79 10.47 11.44 -5.53
C LYS A 79 10.62 12.63 -6.49
N PRO A 80 9.62 13.53 -6.53
CA PRO A 80 9.68 14.74 -7.33
C PRO A 80 10.73 15.71 -6.75
N VAL A 81 11.53 16.28 -7.64
CA VAL A 81 12.53 17.29 -7.32
C VAL A 81 11.91 18.67 -7.53
N LYS A 82 12.24 19.64 -6.66
CA LYS A 82 11.76 21.02 -6.78
C LYS A 82 12.18 21.61 -8.13
N ALA A 83 11.32 22.42 -8.71
CA ALA A 83 11.57 23.09 -9.99
C ALA A 83 12.90 23.89 -10.03
N GLU A 84 13.31 24.47 -8.89
CA GLU A 84 14.56 25.23 -8.76
C GLU A 84 15.83 24.39 -8.96
N PHE A 85 15.76 23.07 -8.73
CA PHE A 85 16.86 22.13 -8.93
C PHE A 85 16.73 21.32 -10.24
N GLY A 86 15.91 21.79 -11.18
CA GLY A 86 15.72 21.17 -12.51
C GLY A 86 14.44 20.32 -12.66
N GLY A 87 13.68 20.14 -11.57
CA GLY A 87 12.41 19.41 -11.60
C GLY A 87 12.55 17.91 -11.93
N GLY A 88 11.41 17.27 -12.20
CA GLY A 88 11.36 15.85 -12.60
C GLY A 88 11.38 14.89 -11.41
N MET A 89 11.71 13.62 -11.66
CA MET A 89 11.72 12.53 -10.67
C MET A 89 13.13 11.99 -10.47
N ARG A 90 13.58 11.87 -9.22
CA ARG A 90 14.91 11.33 -8.86
C ARG A 90 14.78 10.27 -7.76
N SER A 91 15.71 9.32 -7.71
CA SER A 91 15.82 8.38 -6.59
C SER A 91 16.16 9.16 -5.32
N PHE A 92 15.31 9.02 -4.31
CA PHE A 92 15.45 9.65 -3.01
C PHE A 92 16.82 9.31 -2.40
N SER A 93 17.43 10.31 -1.78
CA SER A 93 18.68 10.16 -1.03
C SER A 93 18.60 11.06 0.18
N CYS A 94 18.95 10.51 1.35
CA CYS A 94 18.96 11.25 2.61
C CYS A 94 20.01 12.37 2.62
N GLU A 95 21.09 12.25 1.84
CA GLU A 95 22.18 13.25 1.82
C GLU A 95 21.79 14.55 1.11
N GLU A 96 20.90 14.46 0.13
CA GLU A 96 20.43 15.58 -0.71
C GLU A 96 18.92 15.79 -0.54
N ASP A 97 18.39 15.66 0.67
CA ASP A 97 16.93 15.68 0.94
C ASP A 97 16.24 17.01 0.58
N TYR A 98 16.97 18.13 0.72
CA TYR A 98 16.48 19.49 0.46
C TYR A 98 16.04 19.75 -0.99
N ILE A 99 16.43 18.89 -1.94
CA ILE A 99 16.05 19.02 -3.35
C ILE A 99 14.62 18.52 -3.62
N TYR A 100 14.04 17.71 -2.73
CA TYR A 100 12.74 17.08 -2.96
C TYR A 100 11.57 17.97 -2.56
N GLU A 101 10.48 17.87 -3.31
CA GLU A 101 9.25 18.61 -3.00
C GLU A 101 8.58 18.05 -1.74
N ASN A 102 8.05 18.95 -0.90
CA ASN A 102 7.31 18.61 0.33
C ASN A 102 8.06 17.78 1.39
N ILE A 103 9.40 17.74 1.35
CA ILE A 103 10.22 17.00 2.33
C ILE A 103 9.99 17.42 3.79
N GLU A 104 9.61 18.68 4.02
CA GLU A 104 9.28 19.20 5.36
C GLU A 104 7.92 18.72 5.87
N ASN A 105 7.07 18.18 5.00
CA ASN A 105 5.70 17.83 5.33
C ASN A 105 5.53 16.31 5.49
N GLU A 106 5.71 15.83 6.71
CA GLU A 106 5.66 14.41 7.07
C GLU A 106 4.35 13.70 6.65
N LEU A 107 3.24 14.45 6.56
CA LEU A 107 1.92 13.90 6.24
C LEU A 107 1.72 13.63 4.75
N TYR A 108 2.39 14.38 3.88
CA TYR A 108 2.20 14.31 2.42
C TYR A 108 3.43 13.84 1.67
N PHE A 109 4.61 13.85 2.31
CA PHE A 109 5.83 13.41 1.64
C PHE A 109 5.75 11.94 1.23
N PHE A 110 5.22 11.08 2.11
CA PHE A 110 4.99 9.67 1.83
C PHE A 110 3.51 9.35 1.66
N THR A 111 3.15 8.68 0.57
CA THR A 111 1.82 8.09 0.41
C THR A 111 1.66 6.89 1.33
N SER A 112 0.42 6.51 1.67
CA SER A 112 0.17 5.31 2.49
C SER A 112 0.76 4.05 1.84
N GLN A 113 0.74 3.97 0.51
CA GLN A 113 1.30 2.85 -0.23
C GLN A 113 2.82 2.79 -0.11
N GLU A 114 3.52 3.92 -0.21
CA GLU A 114 4.98 3.96 -0.05
C GLU A 114 5.40 3.57 1.36
N ARG A 115 4.70 4.06 2.39
CA ARG A 115 4.93 3.67 3.79
C ARG A 115 4.78 2.16 3.96
N GLN A 116 3.70 1.59 3.43
CA GLN A 116 3.45 0.14 3.45
C GLN A 116 4.52 -0.63 2.67
N ASN A 117 5.00 -0.11 1.55
CA ASN A 117 6.02 -0.74 0.73
C ASN A 117 7.38 -0.77 1.46
N ILE A 118 7.77 0.31 2.12
CA ILE A 118 8.98 0.39 2.95
C ILE A 118 8.91 -0.62 4.10
N ILE A 119 7.79 -0.64 4.84
CA ILE A 119 7.59 -1.57 5.96
C ILE A 119 7.61 -3.02 5.46
N ARG A 120 6.94 -3.30 4.34
CA ARG A 120 6.96 -4.62 3.70
C ARG A 120 8.37 -5.03 3.32
N TYR A 121 9.15 -4.13 2.72
CA TYR A 121 10.54 -4.38 2.36
C TYR A 121 11.39 -4.78 3.57
N TRP A 122 11.28 -4.06 4.69
CA TRP A 122 12.00 -4.45 5.91
C TRP A 122 11.55 -5.81 6.44
N LEU A 123 10.25 -6.08 6.48
CA LEU A 123 9.70 -7.36 6.94
C LEU A 123 10.13 -8.53 6.05
N GLU A 124 10.17 -8.33 4.73
CA GLU A 124 10.65 -9.33 3.77
C GLU A 124 12.16 -9.53 3.85
N ASN A 125 12.91 -8.52 4.29
CA ASN A 125 14.35 -8.59 4.52
C ASN A 125 14.74 -9.02 5.94
N LEU A 126 13.76 -9.25 6.82
CA LEU A 126 14.02 -9.82 8.14
C LEU A 126 14.57 -11.24 7.96
N ARG A 127 15.85 -11.41 8.33
CA ARG A 127 16.56 -12.69 8.29
C ARG A 127 16.62 -13.32 9.68
N ALA A 128 16.65 -14.64 9.71
CA ALA A 128 16.92 -15.39 10.93
C ALA A 128 18.39 -15.24 11.35
N LYS A 129 18.64 -15.00 12.63
CA LYS A 129 19.99 -14.94 13.23
C LYS A 129 20.46 -16.34 13.64
N GLN A 130 21.77 -16.50 13.88
CA GLN A 130 22.35 -17.79 14.25
C GLN A 130 21.67 -18.42 15.48
N GLY A 131 21.25 -19.67 15.35
CA GLY A 131 20.71 -20.47 16.45
C GLY A 131 19.23 -20.22 16.76
N GLU A 132 18.52 -19.43 15.95
CA GLU A 132 17.09 -19.24 16.11
C GLU A 132 16.32 -20.52 15.77
N SER A 133 15.50 -20.94 16.73
CA SER A 133 14.59 -22.06 16.55
C SER A 133 13.20 -21.61 16.97
N LEU A 134 12.23 -21.89 16.12
CA LEU A 134 10.82 -21.80 16.45
C LEU A 134 10.28 -23.23 16.46
N HIS A 135 9.96 -23.74 17.65
CA HIS A 135 9.61 -25.16 17.86
C HIS A 135 10.70 -26.11 17.32
N ASN A 136 10.36 -26.92 16.31
CA ASN A 136 11.22 -27.92 15.67
C ASN A 136 11.89 -27.40 14.38
N ILE A 137 11.75 -26.10 14.08
CA ILE A 137 12.32 -25.49 12.88
C ILE A 137 13.60 -24.78 13.32
N HIS A 138 14.74 -25.34 12.93
CA HIS A 138 16.02 -24.64 13.01
C HIS A 138 16.14 -23.75 11.78
N PHE A 139 16.21 -22.44 11.99
CA PHE A 139 16.49 -21.52 10.90
C PHE A 139 17.98 -21.54 10.60
N LEU A 140 18.33 -21.65 9.32
CA LEU A 140 19.70 -21.40 8.88
C LEU A 140 19.94 -19.89 8.90
N GLU A 141 21.15 -19.48 9.30
CA GLU A 141 21.54 -18.09 9.32
C GLU A 141 21.32 -17.43 7.95
N GLY A 142 20.64 -16.29 7.95
CA GLY A 142 20.39 -15.54 6.71
C GLY A 142 19.17 -16.00 5.91
N GLN A 143 18.35 -16.95 6.40
CA GLN A 143 17.09 -17.30 5.73
C GLN A 143 15.99 -16.23 5.98
N PRO A 144 15.19 -15.88 4.96
CA PRO A 144 14.01 -15.02 5.12
C PRO A 144 12.95 -15.72 5.98
N ILE A 145 12.43 -14.99 6.96
CA ILE A 145 11.42 -15.55 7.89
C ILE A 145 10.04 -15.67 7.23
N SER A 146 9.76 -14.81 6.25
CA SER A 146 8.51 -14.80 5.48
C SER A 146 8.27 -16.07 4.66
N GLU A 147 9.33 -16.77 4.25
CA GLU A 147 9.21 -17.92 3.35
C GLU A 147 9.05 -19.26 4.11
N SER A 148 9.64 -19.38 5.30
CA SER A 148 9.63 -20.62 6.09
C SER A 148 8.42 -20.75 7.04
N GLY A 149 7.93 -19.64 7.61
CA GLY A 149 6.77 -19.66 8.52
C GLY A 149 5.42 -19.89 7.83
N THR A 150 5.28 -19.36 6.61
CA THR A 150 4.00 -19.32 5.87
C THR A 150 3.58 -20.69 5.32
N ALA A 151 4.54 -21.59 5.04
CA ALA A 151 4.27 -22.84 4.35
C ALA A 151 3.68 -23.96 5.23
N ARG A 152 3.73 -23.87 6.57
CA ARG A 152 3.30 -24.98 7.44
C ARG A 152 2.41 -24.66 8.65
N HIS A 153 2.30 -23.41 9.11
CA HIS A 153 1.53 -23.08 10.32
C HIS A 153 0.41 -22.04 10.15
N GLY A 154 0.01 -21.73 8.91
CA GLY A 154 -1.17 -20.89 8.66
C GLY A 154 -1.08 -19.47 9.25
N THR A 155 0.12 -18.93 9.42
CA THR A 155 0.32 -17.61 10.04
C THR A 155 0.34 -16.48 9.01
N ALA A 156 -0.42 -15.44 9.35
CA ALA A 156 -0.32 -14.04 8.96
C ALA A 156 -0.15 -13.73 7.47
N THR A 157 -1.27 -13.45 6.80
CA THR A 157 -1.25 -12.56 5.62
C THR A 157 -0.97 -11.14 6.15
N PRO A 158 0.13 -10.48 5.77
CA PRO A 158 0.29 -9.06 6.03
C PRO A 158 -0.77 -8.34 5.20
N CYS A 159 -1.85 -7.91 5.85
CA CYS A 159 -2.86 -7.12 5.18
C CYS A 159 -2.43 -5.65 5.29
N PRO A 160 -2.33 -4.91 4.17
CA PRO A 160 -2.18 -3.47 4.25
C PRO A 160 -3.35 -2.93 5.08
N ALA A 161 -3.05 -2.18 6.13
CA ALA A 161 -4.11 -1.58 6.94
C ALA A 161 -4.80 -0.53 6.05
N PRO A 162 -6.15 -0.50 5.98
CA PRO A 162 -6.84 0.60 5.31
C PRO A 162 -6.44 1.88 6.05
N SER A 163 -5.82 2.83 5.35
CA SER A 163 -5.48 4.12 5.95
C SER A 163 -6.75 4.75 6.52
N ALA A 164 -6.74 5.11 7.80
CA ALA A 164 -7.83 5.83 8.46
C ALA A 164 -7.91 7.31 8.02
N GLN A 165 -7.15 7.69 6.99
CA GLN A 165 -7.34 8.94 6.28
C GLN A 165 -8.70 8.83 5.58
N PRO A 166 -9.63 9.77 5.78
CA PRO A 166 -10.88 9.74 5.04
C PRO A 166 -10.52 9.72 3.57
N VAL A 167 -10.95 8.68 2.85
CA VAL A 167 -11.09 8.75 1.39
C VAL A 167 -11.68 10.14 1.15
N PRO A 168 -10.98 11.07 0.49
CA PRO A 168 -11.63 12.31 0.11
C PRO A 168 -12.81 11.83 -0.71
N LYS A 169 -14.02 11.94 -0.14
CA LYS A 169 -15.24 11.59 -0.85
C LYS A 169 -15.07 12.28 -2.19
N PRO A 170 -15.13 11.57 -3.34
CA PRO A 170 -15.19 12.26 -4.61
C PRO A 170 -16.34 13.24 -4.42
N ARG A 171 -16.01 14.54 -4.40
CA ARG A 171 -16.98 15.57 -4.07
C ARG A 171 -18.10 15.33 -5.05
N HIS A 172 -19.28 14.95 -4.54
CA HIS A 172 -20.51 15.00 -5.30
C HIS A 172 -20.70 16.48 -5.68
N GLY A 173 -20.11 16.84 -6.81
CA GLY A 173 -19.99 18.18 -7.32
C GLY A 173 -19.78 18.05 -8.82
N GLY A 174 -20.87 17.72 -9.52
CA GLY A 174 -20.91 17.75 -10.98
C GLY A 174 -21.07 16.40 -11.65
N LEU A 175 -22.19 15.72 -11.39
CA LEU A 175 -22.82 14.92 -12.45
C LEU A 175 -23.30 15.91 -13.52
N GLY A 176 -22.43 16.27 -14.46
CA GLY A 176 -22.80 17.22 -15.52
C GLY A 176 -21.70 18.20 -15.91
N VAL A 177 -20.60 17.69 -16.47
CA VAL A 177 -19.97 18.37 -17.62
C VAL A 177 -19.60 17.27 -18.60
N LEU A 178 -20.11 17.40 -19.81
CA LEU A 178 -19.76 16.64 -21.00
C LEU A 178 -18.24 16.77 -21.24
N ALA A 179 -17.43 15.92 -20.62
CA ALA A 179 -16.06 15.72 -21.06
C ALA A 179 -16.13 14.88 -22.34
N PRO A 180 -15.55 15.34 -23.47
CA PRO A 180 -15.60 14.61 -24.72
C PRO A 180 -14.96 13.22 -24.55
N PRO A 181 -15.39 12.20 -25.31
CA PRO A 181 -14.91 10.80 -25.19
C PRO A 181 -13.41 10.60 -25.48
N PHE A 182 -12.65 11.69 -25.66
CA PHE A 182 -11.25 11.72 -26.07
C PHE A 182 -10.33 12.47 -25.10
N THR A 183 -10.79 12.94 -23.94
CA THR A 183 -9.84 13.44 -22.93
C THR A 183 -9.33 12.27 -22.11
N PRO A 184 -8.03 11.91 -22.19
CA PRO A 184 -7.43 11.08 -21.16
C PRO A 184 -7.50 11.91 -19.88
N THR A 185 -8.45 11.58 -19.01
CA THR A 185 -8.48 12.11 -17.65
C THR A 185 -7.24 11.55 -16.97
N TRP A 186 -6.16 12.33 -16.93
CA TRP A 186 -4.93 12.00 -16.21
C TRP A 186 -5.14 12.03 -14.69
N THR A 187 -6.11 12.82 -14.22
CA THR A 187 -6.35 13.10 -12.81
C THR A 187 -7.00 11.98 -11.95
N PRO A 188 -7.75 10.99 -12.46
CA PRO A 188 -8.26 9.87 -11.64
C PRO A 188 -7.27 8.70 -11.54
N ALA A 189 -6.32 8.57 -12.47
CA ALA A 189 -5.37 7.45 -12.46
C ALA A 189 -4.27 7.63 -11.41
N ASP A 190 -3.82 8.86 -11.20
CA ASP A 190 -2.80 9.20 -10.20
C ASP A 190 -3.32 8.97 -8.77
N GLU A 191 -4.56 9.37 -8.46
CA GLU A 191 -5.18 9.08 -7.16
C GLU A 191 -5.37 7.57 -6.91
N ILE A 192 -5.74 6.81 -7.95
CA ILE A 192 -5.82 5.34 -7.88
C ILE A 192 -4.42 4.75 -7.70
N CYS A 193 -3.41 5.33 -8.32
CA CYS A 193 -2.01 4.90 -8.17
C CYS A 193 -1.54 5.10 -6.73
N ASP A 194 -1.78 6.25 -6.15
CA ASP A 194 -1.33 6.55 -4.78
C ASP A 194 -2.02 5.67 -3.73
N TYR A 195 -3.26 5.23 -3.98
CA TYR A 195 -4.01 4.40 -3.05
C TYR A 195 -3.85 2.89 -3.28
N PHE A 196 -4.04 2.42 -4.52
CA PHE A 196 -4.02 1.00 -4.89
C PHE A 196 -2.68 0.54 -5.46
N GLY A 197 -1.83 1.47 -5.87
CA GLY A 197 -0.56 1.19 -6.50
C GLY A 197 -0.58 1.12 -8.01
N VAL A 198 0.65 1.28 -8.55
CA VAL A 198 0.95 1.36 -9.98
C VAL A 198 0.33 0.22 -10.79
N LYS A 199 0.31 -1.01 -10.25
CA LYS A 199 -0.25 -2.18 -10.97
C LYS A 199 -1.76 -2.06 -11.21
N ILE A 200 -2.49 -1.63 -10.18
CA ILE A 200 -3.95 -1.49 -10.26
C ILE A 200 -4.31 -0.23 -11.07
N ALA A 201 -3.57 0.87 -10.86
CA ALA A 201 -3.74 2.07 -11.66
C ALA A 201 -3.47 1.85 -13.16
N MET A 202 -2.42 1.09 -13.51
CA MET A 202 -2.12 0.73 -14.90
C MET A 202 -3.27 -0.07 -15.53
N TYR A 203 -3.88 -1.00 -14.78
CA TYR A 203 -5.05 -1.74 -15.26
C TYR A 203 -6.22 -0.79 -15.59
N PHE A 204 -6.55 0.13 -14.69
CA PHE A 204 -7.63 1.09 -14.93
C PHE A 204 -7.31 2.09 -16.05
N ALA A 205 -6.06 2.53 -16.17
CA ALA A 205 -5.60 3.37 -17.28
C ALA A 205 -5.73 2.64 -18.63
N TRP A 206 -5.32 1.38 -18.68
CA TRP A 206 -5.47 0.54 -19.87
C TRP A 206 -6.93 0.29 -20.22
N LEU A 207 -7.79 0.06 -19.22
CA LEU A 207 -9.23 -0.12 -19.40
C LEU A 207 -9.89 1.16 -19.96
N GLY A 208 -9.50 2.34 -19.46
CA GLY A 208 -9.94 3.62 -19.98
C GLY A 208 -9.53 3.82 -21.44
N PHE A 209 -8.26 3.55 -21.76
CA PHE A 209 -7.76 3.58 -23.13
C PHE A 209 -8.53 2.62 -24.05
N TYR A 210 -8.73 1.37 -23.63
CA TYR A 210 -9.45 0.36 -24.41
C TYR A 210 -10.90 0.77 -24.69
N THR A 211 -11.59 1.31 -23.68
CA THR A 211 -12.97 1.79 -23.82
C THR A 211 -13.06 2.93 -24.84
N SER A 212 -12.10 3.87 -24.81
CA SER A 212 -12.01 4.94 -25.81
C SER A 212 -11.69 4.41 -27.22
N ALA A 213 -10.83 3.40 -27.32
CA ALA A 213 -10.44 2.79 -28.59
C ALA A 213 -11.62 2.03 -29.24
N MET A 214 -12.52 1.46 -28.44
CA MET A 214 -13.73 0.77 -28.91
C MET A 214 -14.80 1.71 -29.46
N VAL A 215 -14.74 3.02 -29.19
CA VAL A 215 -15.66 4.00 -29.79
C VAL A 215 -15.47 4.08 -31.30
N TYR A 216 -14.23 4.01 -31.79
CA TYR A 216 -13.94 4.07 -33.23
C TYR A 216 -14.60 2.95 -34.06
N PRO A 217 -14.40 1.65 -33.75
CA PRO A 217 -15.08 0.58 -34.48
C PRO A 217 -16.60 0.57 -34.24
N ALA A 218 -17.09 1.03 -33.08
CA ALA A 218 -18.52 1.13 -32.84
C ALA A 218 -19.19 2.19 -33.74
N VAL A 219 -18.58 3.37 -33.89
CA VAL A 219 -19.06 4.42 -34.79
C VAL A 219 -18.95 3.96 -36.25
N PHE A 220 -17.81 3.40 -36.65
CA PHE A 220 -17.61 2.89 -38.00
C PHE A 220 -18.59 1.78 -38.36
N GLY A 221 -18.80 0.82 -37.46
CA GLY A 221 -19.76 -0.27 -37.63
C GLY A 221 -21.20 0.22 -37.71
N SER A 222 -21.57 1.22 -36.90
CA SER A 222 -22.90 1.83 -36.95
C SER A 222 -23.16 2.54 -38.28
N ILE A 223 -22.16 3.27 -38.80
CA ILE A 223 -22.24 3.92 -40.11
C ILE A 223 -22.44 2.87 -41.22
N LEU A 224 -21.61 1.82 -41.23
CA LEU A 224 -21.75 0.73 -42.20
C LEU A 224 -23.11 0.05 -42.12
N TYR A 225 -23.61 -0.22 -40.91
CA TYR A 225 -24.91 -0.85 -40.69
C TYR A 225 -26.06 -0.04 -41.31
N THR A 226 -26.08 1.28 -41.07
CA THR A 226 -27.11 2.17 -41.65
C THR A 226 -27.05 2.22 -43.18
N PHE A 227 -25.86 2.18 -43.78
CA PHE A 227 -25.72 2.15 -45.23
C PHE A 227 -26.15 0.81 -45.84
N THR A 228 -25.87 -0.31 -45.16
CA THR A 228 -26.32 -1.62 -45.64
C THR A 228 -27.83 -1.81 -45.52
N GLU A 229 -28.48 -1.22 -44.51
CA GLU A 229 -29.93 -1.28 -44.35
C GLU A 229 -30.67 -0.42 -45.39
N SER A 230 -30.05 0.65 -45.89
CA SER A 230 -30.61 1.47 -46.97
C SER A 230 -30.55 0.83 -48.36
N ASP A 231 -29.77 -0.23 -48.57
CA ASP A 231 -29.59 -0.91 -49.85
C ASP A 231 -30.41 -2.22 -49.96
N GLN A 232 -31.21 -2.53 -48.93
CA GLN A 232 -32.02 -3.76 -48.82
C GLN A 232 -33.53 -3.46 -48.93
#